data_AF-A0A645GY33-F1
#
_entry.id   AF-A0A645GY33-F1
#
_cell.length_a   1.000
_cell.length_b   1.000
_cell.length_c   1.000
_cell.angle_alpha   90.00
_cell.angle_beta   90.00
_cell.angle_gamma   90.00
#
_symmetry.space_group_name_H-M   'P 1'
#
loop_
_entity.id
_entity.type
_entity.pdbx_description
1 polymer ?
#
loop_
_entity_poly.entity_id
_entity_poly.type
_entity_poly.pdbx_seq_one_letter_code
_entity_poly.pdbx_strand_id
1 'polypeptide(L)'
;MRVGLAKGAREQNKWTKRMCKGKNVVFVNLDYSKIITALKMKEIDATVWNKDEINDTLIQMNTKPIQSTKEDTSAVLMVSKNRPELVKLFKEIIDVEEVKKIQQEVIKENIPPQY
;
A
#
# COMPACT_ATOMS: atom_id res chain seq x y z
N MET A 1 -4.70 5.48 -23.75
CA MET A 1 -4.20 5.77 -22.39
C MET A 1 -3.29 4.63 -21.95
N ARG A 2 -2.05 4.94 -21.56
CA ARG A 2 -1.04 4.01 -21.04
C ARG A 2 -1.09 4.01 -19.52
N VAL A 3 -1.24 2.84 -18.91
CA VAL A 3 -1.40 2.70 -17.45
C VAL A 3 -0.28 1.82 -16.90
N GLY A 4 0.45 2.35 -15.92
CA GLY A 4 1.59 1.67 -15.30
C GLY A 4 1.17 0.50 -14.41
N LEU A 5 1.88 -0.61 -14.56
CA LEU A 5 1.83 -1.76 -13.66
C LEU A 5 3.23 -2.00 -13.11
N ALA A 6 3.36 -2.16 -11.79
CA ALA A 6 4.64 -2.37 -11.15
C ALA A 6 4.94 -3.88 -11.02
N LYS A 7 6.11 -4.31 -11.50
CA LYS A 7 6.58 -5.69 -11.33
C LYS A 7 6.66 -6.04 -9.84
N GLY A 8 6.14 -7.20 -9.46
CA GLY A 8 6.13 -7.68 -8.07
C GLY A 8 5.08 -7.05 -7.16
N ALA A 9 4.44 -5.93 -7.52
CA ALA A 9 3.46 -5.25 -6.68
C ALA A 9 2.03 -5.78 -6.93
N ARG A 10 1.70 -6.90 -6.27
CA ARG A 10 0.43 -7.62 -6.51
C ARG A 10 -0.82 -6.74 -6.31
N GLU A 11 -0.93 -6.07 -5.17
CA GLU A 11 -2.12 -5.27 -4.84
C GLU A 11 -2.24 -4.03 -5.73
N GLN A 12 -1.13 -3.33 -5.99
CA GLN A 12 -1.09 -2.20 -6.91
C GLN A 12 -1.61 -2.58 -8.30
N ASN A 13 -1.15 -3.72 -8.84
CA ASN A 13 -1.57 -4.21 -10.14
C ASN A 13 -3.05 -4.62 -10.16
N LYS A 14 -3.52 -5.27 -9.10
CA LYS A 14 -4.92 -5.68 -8.92
C LYS A 14 -5.86 -4.48 -8.91
N TRP A 15 -5.54 -3.46 -8.11
CA TRP A 15 -6.32 -2.22 -8.04
C TRP A 15 -6.32 -1.46 -9.36
N THR A 16 -5.16 -1.35 -9.99
CA THR A 16 -5.02 -0.69 -11.30
C THR A 16 -5.93 -1.33 -12.34
N LYS A 17 -5.88 -2.66 -12.47
CA LYS A 17 -6.76 -3.40 -13.40
C LYS A 17 -8.24 -3.22 -13.06
N ARG A 18 -8.60 -3.24 -11.78
CA ARG A 18 -9.98 -3.02 -11.32
C ARG A 18 -10.49 -1.63 -11.71
N MET A 19 -9.69 -0.59 -11.52
CA MET A 19 -10.03 0.81 -11.86
C MET A 19 -10.11 1.08 -13.37
N CYS A 20 -9.46 0.22 -14.16
CA CYS A 20 -9.48 0.27 -15.62
C CYS A 20 -10.52 -0.66 -16.26
N LYS A 21 -11.32 -1.40 -15.48
CA LYS A 21 -12.35 -2.30 -16.01
C LYS A 21 -13.33 -1.52 -16.91
N GLY A 22 -13.53 -2.00 -18.14
CA GLY A 22 -14.41 -1.36 -19.12
C GLY A 22 -13.82 -0.14 -19.83
N LYS A 23 -12.53 0.19 -19.61
CA LYS A 23 -11.83 1.29 -20.28
C LYS A 23 -10.85 0.74 -21.32
N ASN A 24 -10.68 1.46 -22.42
CA ASN A 24 -9.65 1.14 -23.42
C ASN A 24 -8.29 1.68 -22.97
N VAL A 25 -7.47 0.81 -22.38
CA VAL A 25 -6.14 1.16 -21.85
C VAL A 25 -5.08 0.17 -22.32
N VAL A 26 -3.84 0.65 -22.43
CA VAL A 26 -2.65 -0.18 -22.67
C VAL A 26 -1.87 -0.27 -21.36
N PHE A 27 -1.70 -1.47 -20.83
CA PHE A 27 -0.89 -1.66 -19.62
C PHE A 27 0.60 -1.71 -19.96
N VAL A 28 1.41 -0.95 -19.22
CA VAL A 28 2.87 -0.89 -19.37
C VAL A 28 3.50 -1.44 -18.10
N ASN A 29 4.18 -2.58 -18.20
CA ASN A 29 4.88 -3.20 -17.07
C ASN A 29 6.23 -2.53 -16.85
N LEU A 30 6.45 -1.98 -15.65
CA LEU A 30 7.64 -1.24 -15.27
C LEU A 30 8.21 -1.79 -13.96
N ASP A 31 9.49 -1.53 -13.71
CA ASP A 31 10.08 -1.77 -12.39
C ASP A 31 9.43 -0.81 -11.37
N TYR A 32 9.17 -1.24 -10.13
CA TYR A 32 8.48 -0.43 -9.11
C TYR A 32 9.08 0.97 -8.97
N SER A 33 10.41 1.05 -8.91
CA SER A 33 11.17 2.30 -8.79
C SER A 33 11.05 3.24 -9.99
N LYS A 34 10.65 2.75 -11.16
CA LYS A 34 10.54 3.55 -12.40
C LYS A 34 9.14 4.12 -12.63
N ILE A 35 8.12 3.65 -11.92
CA ILE A 35 6.72 4.06 -12.13
C ILE A 35 6.57 5.59 -12.03
N ILE A 36 7.13 6.17 -10.97
CA ILE A 36 7.06 7.60 -10.71
C ILE A 36 7.77 8.41 -11.79
N THR A 37 8.97 7.98 -12.20
CA THR A 37 9.72 8.63 -13.28
C THR A 37 8.97 8.53 -14.61
N ALA A 38 8.38 7.38 -14.92
CA ALA A 38 7.61 7.16 -16.13
C ALA A 38 6.34 8.05 -16.19
N LEU A 39 5.71 8.33 -15.05
CA LEU A 39 4.63 9.33 -14.98
C LEU A 39 5.14 10.74 -15.27
N LYS A 40 6.27 11.14 -14.67
CA LYS A 40 6.87 12.47 -14.90
C LYS A 40 7.29 12.67 -16.36
N MET A 41 7.87 11.64 -16.97
CA MET A 41 8.29 11.64 -18.37
C MET A 41 7.15 11.43 -19.36
N LYS A 42 5.90 11.26 -18.88
CA LYS A 42 4.73 10.96 -19.71
C LYS A 42 4.93 9.72 -20.58
N GLU A 43 5.65 8.71 -20.07
CA GLU A 43 5.74 7.38 -20.67
C GLU A 43 4.49 6.55 -20.31
N ILE A 44 3.89 6.84 -19.16
CA ILE A 44 2.57 6.37 -18.74
C ILE A 44 1.71 7.56 -18.30
N ASP A 45 0.40 7.40 -18.42
CA ASP A 45 -0.57 8.48 -18.18
C ASP A 45 -1.20 8.37 -16.78
N ALA A 46 -1.23 7.17 -16.17
CA ALA A 46 -1.76 6.94 -14.82
C ALA A 46 -1.22 5.64 -14.20
N THR A 47 -1.36 5.53 -12.88
CA THR A 47 -1.13 4.32 -12.09
C THR A 47 -1.96 4.38 -10.81
N VAL A 48 -2.19 3.25 -10.13
CA VAL A 48 -2.59 3.26 -8.71
C VAL A 48 -1.32 3.25 -7.87
N TRP A 49 -1.29 4.01 -6.77
CA TRP A 49 -0.13 4.08 -5.88
C TRP A 49 -0.54 4.30 -4.43
N ASN A 50 0.40 4.10 -3.51
CA ASN A 50 0.23 4.49 -2.12
C ASN A 50 0.34 6.01 -1.98
N LYS A 51 -0.64 6.65 -1.34
CA LYS A 51 -0.64 8.11 -1.15
C LYS A 51 0.56 8.57 -0.30
N ASP A 52 0.93 7.78 0.69
CA ASP A 52 1.98 8.16 1.65
C ASP A 52 3.34 8.31 0.94
N GLU A 53 3.65 7.41 0.01
CA GLU A 53 4.89 7.46 -0.79
C GLU A 53 4.96 8.65 -1.77
N ILE A 54 3.81 9.21 -2.17
CA ILE A 54 3.76 10.38 -3.08
C ILE A 54 4.03 11.67 -2.31
N ASN A 55 3.52 11.77 -1.07
CA ASN A 55 3.71 12.95 -0.24
C ASN A 55 5.19 13.14 0.14
N ASP A 56 5.90 12.06 0.45
CA ASP A 56 7.33 12.10 0.78
C ASP A 56 8.23 12.51 -0.40
N THR A 57 7.77 12.34 -1.64
CA THR A 57 8.57 12.59 -2.84
C THR A 57 8.35 13.96 -3.50
N LEU A 58 7.59 14.88 -2.86
CA LEU A 58 7.30 16.25 -3.36
C LEU A 58 6.71 16.27 -4.78
N ILE A 59 5.84 15.30 -5.09
CA ILE A 59 5.30 15.15 -6.44
C ILE A 59 3.92 15.79 -6.52
N GLN A 60 3.85 16.96 -7.17
CA GLN A 60 2.58 17.59 -7.54
C GLN A 60 1.94 16.83 -8.72
N MET A 61 1.35 15.67 -8.43
CA MET A 61 0.52 14.91 -9.37
C MET A 61 -0.95 14.98 -8.96
N ASN A 62 -1.84 15.02 -9.95
CA ASN A 62 -3.26 14.89 -9.70
C ASN A 62 -3.56 13.49 -9.17
N THR A 63 -4.02 13.41 -7.92
CA THR A 63 -4.43 12.15 -7.29
C THR A 63 -5.94 12.09 -7.14
N LYS A 64 -6.51 10.89 -7.25
CA LYS A 64 -7.90 10.62 -6.87
C LYS A 64 -7.93 9.45 -5.90
N PRO A 65 -8.61 9.59 -4.75
CA PRO A 65 -8.72 8.49 -3.81
C PRO A 65 -9.52 7.35 -4.44
N ILE A 66 -9.11 6.13 -4.12
CA ILE A 66 -9.85 4.92 -4.48
C ILE A 66 -10.65 4.51 -3.23
N GLN A 67 -11.91 4.13 -3.41
CA GLN A 67 -12.68 3.50 -2.33
C GLN A 67 -12.12 2.09 -2.11
N SER A 68 -11.15 1.97 -1.20
CA SER A 68 -10.73 0.70 -0.62
C SER A 68 -11.65 0.33 0.56
N THR A 69 -11.71 -0.96 0.87
CA THR A 69 -12.37 -1.43 2.08
C THR A 69 -11.39 -1.37 3.25
N LYS A 70 -11.89 -1.32 4.50
CA LYS A 70 -11.03 -1.36 5.71
C LYS A 70 -10.16 -2.61 5.80
N GLU A 71 -10.58 -3.71 5.16
CA GLU A 71 -9.83 -4.96 5.11
C GLU A 71 -8.53 -4.83 4.29
N ASP A 72 -8.51 -3.94 3.29
CA ASP A 72 -7.36 -3.74 2.42
C ASP A 72 -6.16 -3.07 3.12
N THR A 73 -6.37 -2.49 4.31
CA THR A 73 -5.35 -1.73 5.07
C THR A 73 -5.06 -2.32 6.45
N SER A 74 -5.58 -3.51 6.75
CA SER A 74 -5.44 -4.12 8.08
C SER A 74 -4.12 -4.88 8.21
N ALA A 75 -3.33 -4.55 9.24
CA ALA A 75 -2.13 -5.30 9.58
C ALA A 75 -2.50 -6.68 10.15
N VAL A 76 -1.81 -7.73 9.72
CA VAL A 76 -2.02 -9.10 10.18
C VAL A 76 -0.70 -9.78 10.51
N LEU A 77 -0.71 -10.66 11.52
CA LEU A 77 0.39 -11.58 11.81
C LEU A 77 0.09 -12.93 11.17
N MET A 78 1.01 -13.42 10.34
CA MET A 78 0.88 -14.73 9.70
C MET A 78 1.69 -15.76 10.48
N VAL A 79 1.02 -16.82 10.93
CA VAL A 79 1.65 -17.90 11.70
C VAL A 79 1.57 -19.20 10.91
N SER A 80 2.64 -19.98 10.92
CA SER A 80 2.65 -21.31 10.31
C SER A 80 1.59 -22.20 10.95
N LYS A 81 0.82 -22.92 10.13
CA LYS A 81 -0.18 -23.89 10.60
C LYS A 81 0.41 -24.99 11.50
N ASN A 82 1.71 -25.25 11.39
CA ASN A 82 2.43 -26.24 12.18
C ASN A 82 2.86 -25.69 13.56
N ARG A 83 2.55 -24.43 13.89
CA ARG A 83 2.95 -23.76 15.13
C ARG A 83 1.77 -23.08 15.85
N PRO A 84 0.71 -23.83 16.22
CA PRO A 84 -0.45 -23.27 16.90
C PRO A 84 -0.13 -22.67 18.28
N GLU A 85 0.96 -23.09 18.92
CA GLU A 85 1.44 -22.54 20.18
C GLU A 85 1.76 -21.05 20.09
N LEU A 86 2.27 -20.59 18.94
CA LEU A 86 2.57 -19.18 18.73
C LEU A 86 1.29 -18.33 18.65
N VAL A 87 0.21 -18.87 18.09
CA VAL A 87 -1.08 -18.16 18.05
C VAL A 87 -1.61 -17.93 19.46
N LYS A 88 -1.44 -18.91 20.37
CA LYS A 88 -1.83 -18.76 21.78
C LYS A 88 -0.97 -17.70 22.46
N LEU A 89 0.35 -17.81 22.33
CA LEU A 89 1.29 -16.83 22.90
C LEU A 89 0.98 -15.40 22.44
N PHE A 90 0.81 -15.18 21.14
CA PHE A 90 0.49 -13.85 20.61
C PHE A 90 -0.84 -13.31 21.15
N LYS A 91 -1.85 -14.16 21.35
CA LYS A 91 -3.12 -13.73 21.97
C LYS A 91 -2.98 -13.36 23.44
N GLU A 92 -2.00 -13.93 24.14
CA GLU A 92 -1.75 -13.64 25.55
C GLU A 92 -0.91 -12.36 25.74
N ILE A 93 0.07 -12.11 24.86
CA ILE A 93 1.02 -11.00 25.03
C ILE A 93 0.66 -9.74 24.24
N ILE A 94 -0.17 -9.84 23.20
CA ILE A 94 -0.52 -8.69 22.34
C ILE A 94 -1.91 -8.19 22.73
N ASP A 95 -1.95 -6.98 23.28
CA ASP A 95 -3.17 -6.18 23.34
C ASP A 95 -3.29 -5.31 22.07
N VAL A 96 -4.31 -5.60 21.26
CA VAL A 96 -4.54 -4.90 19.98
C VAL A 96 -4.89 -3.43 20.18
N GLU A 97 -5.59 -3.07 21.24
CA GLU A 97 -5.98 -1.68 21.48
C GLU A 97 -4.78 -0.86 21.98
N GLU A 98 -3.92 -1.45 22.82
CA GLU A 98 -2.68 -0.79 23.23
C GLU A 98 -1.72 -0.62 22.04
N VAL A 99 -1.59 -1.61 21.15
CA VAL A 99 -0.80 -1.48 19.91
C VAL A 99 -1.31 -0.32 19.05
N LYS A 100 -2.63 -0.20 18.85
CA LYS A 100 -3.22 0.91 18.08
C LYS A 100 -2.96 2.25 18.74
N LYS A 101 -3.08 2.33 20.06
CA LYS A 101 -2.82 3.55 20.83
C LYS A 101 -1.37 4.00 20.65
N ILE A 102 -0.40 3.10 20.85
CA ILE A 102 1.04 3.38 20.65
C ILE A 102 1.30 3.83 19.20
N GLN A 103 0.72 3.14 18.21
CA GLN A 103 0.83 3.53 16.80
C GLN A 103 0.33 4.96 16.56
N GLN A 104 -0.79 5.36 17.17
CA GLN A 104 -1.31 6.71 17.04
C GLN A 104 -0.40 7.76 17.70
N GLU A 105 0.20 7.45 18.84
CA GLU A 105 1.15 8.35 19.50
C GLU A 105 2.43 8.55 18.67
N VAL A 106 2.91 7.51 17.98
CA VAL A 106 4.03 7.62 17.03
C VAL A 106 3.64 8.46 15.81
N ILE A 107 2.47 8.22 15.20
CA ILE A 107 2.00 8.97 14.02
C ILE A 107 1.82 10.46 14.33
N LYS A 108 1.38 10.79 15.56
CA LYS A 108 1.23 12.17 16.03
C LYS A 108 2.54 12.80 16.50
N GLU A 109 3.66 12.08 16.42
CA GLU A 109 4.99 12.51 16.89
C GLU A 109 5.07 12.78 18.40
N ASN A 110 4.14 12.25 19.20
CA ASN A 110 4.16 12.38 20.66
C ASN A 110 5.27 11.53 21.30
N ILE A 111 5.59 10.38 20.67
CA ILE A 111 6.69 9.49 21.07
C ILE A 111 7.50 9.05 19.84
N PRO A 112 8.81 8.84 19.97
CA PRO A 112 9.61 8.28 18.88
C PRO A 112 9.29 6.79 18.68
N PRO A 113 9.38 6.28 17.43
CA PRO A 113 9.25 4.85 17.17
C PRO A 113 10.43 4.07 17.77
N GLN A 114 10.12 2.94 18.40
CA GLN A 114 11.10 1.94 18.84
C GLN A 114 10.58 0.56 18.47
N TYR A 115 11.36 -0.18 17.67
CA TYR A 115 10.97 -1.44 17.03
C TYR A 115 11.89 -2.60 17.41
#